data_AF-A0A7X8WR61-F1
#
_entry.id   AF-A0A7X8WR61-F1
#
_cell.length_a   1.000
_cell.length_b   1.000
_cell.length_c   1.000
_cell.angle_alpha   90.00
_cell.angle_beta   90.00
_cell.angle_gamma   90.00
#
_symmetry.space_group_name_H-M   'P 1'
#
loop_
_entity.id
_entity.type
_entity.pdbx_description
1 polymer ?
#
loop_
_entity_poly.entity_id
_entity_poly.type
_entity_poly.pdbx_seq_one_letter_code
_entity_poly.pdbx_strand_id
1 'polypeptide(L)'
;WEAGYGLRRLTDRLTRWIIHHQRADLLMEQRIEAYQGQVQALLPTLTDMFIGETKQRFEDDRDRLITAGFSQDLAARSARIFEAYSLLDIVELSESIDIDARRVAGIFFALHEEFGVSNLLELITGLSRHTRWDSLSRVSMREDLYTWLTELTGAVVLTEGNEEMNAQEALKHWEADHARRVARVRTFLDGVSEQLHEQAASQGDTDLSMLTVVLRRLRTLIL
;
A
#
# COMPACT_ATOMS: atom_id res chain seq x y z
N TRP A 1 23.50 4.49 -4.75
CA TRP A 1 22.92 4.14 -6.05
C TRP A 1 21.49 3.59 -5.94
N GLU A 2 21.13 2.76 -4.95
CA GLU A 2 19.73 2.29 -4.75
C GLU A 2 18.74 3.36 -4.26
N ALA A 3 19.14 4.23 -3.32
CA ALA A 3 18.29 5.32 -2.83
C ALA A 3 17.79 6.25 -3.97
N GLY A 4 18.62 6.50 -4.98
CA GLY A 4 18.24 7.27 -6.17
C GLY A 4 17.20 6.57 -7.04
N TYR A 5 17.25 5.23 -7.13
CA TYR A 5 16.22 4.43 -7.82
C TYR A 5 14.89 4.44 -7.07
N GLY A 6 14.92 4.39 -5.72
CA GLY A 6 13.74 4.53 -4.88
C GLY A 6 13.06 5.88 -5.10
N LEU A 7 13.84 6.96 -5.02
CA LEU A 7 13.33 8.33 -5.23
C LEU A 7 12.75 8.52 -6.62
N ARG A 8 13.44 8.08 -7.68
CA ARG A 8 12.91 8.17 -9.06
C ARG A 8 11.59 7.42 -9.23
N ARG A 9 11.47 6.22 -8.64
CA ARG A 9 10.22 5.45 -8.67
C ARG A 9 9.10 6.15 -7.92
N LEU A 10 9.40 6.71 -6.74
CA LEU A 10 8.41 7.50 -6.01
C LEU A 10 7.96 8.71 -6.84
N THR A 11 8.89 9.48 -7.40
CA THR A 11 8.55 10.66 -8.22
C THR A 11 7.68 10.30 -9.43
N ASP A 12 7.99 9.21 -10.13
CA ASP A 12 7.16 8.73 -11.25
C ASP A 12 5.73 8.38 -10.80
N ARG A 13 5.62 7.68 -9.66
CA ARG A 13 4.31 7.32 -9.08
C ARG A 13 3.53 8.54 -8.60
N LEU A 14 4.14 9.44 -7.84
CA LEU A 14 3.49 10.66 -7.36
C LEU A 14 3.01 11.52 -8.55
N THR A 15 3.85 11.68 -9.58
CA THR A 15 3.49 12.43 -10.78
C THR A 15 2.30 11.80 -11.49
N ARG A 16 2.31 10.47 -11.65
CA ARG A 16 1.22 9.71 -12.25
C ARG A 16 -0.06 9.84 -11.44
N TRP A 17 0.01 9.62 -10.12
CA TRP A 17 -1.11 9.75 -9.20
C TRP A 17 -1.75 11.12 -9.32
N ILE A 18 -0.94 12.19 -9.26
CA ILE A 18 -1.41 13.57 -9.44
C ILE A 18 -1.98 13.76 -10.86
N ILE A 19 -1.45 13.16 -11.92
CA ILE A 19 -2.07 13.33 -13.26
C ILE A 19 -3.43 12.63 -13.35
N HIS A 20 -3.60 11.47 -12.71
CA HIS A 20 -4.82 10.67 -12.81
C HIS A 20 -5.94 11.08 -11.84
N HIS A 21 -5.62 11.59 -10.64
CA HIS A 21 -6.61 11.97 -9.62
C HIS A 21 -7.15 13.38 -9.86
N GLN A 22 -8.05 13.50 -10.84
CA GLN A 22 -8.56 14.78 -11.35
C GLN A 22 -9.43 15.52 -10.32
N ARG A 23 -8.90 16.62 -9.77
CA ARG A 23 -9.69 17.80 -9.38
C ARG A 23 -9.70 18.73 -10.59
N ALA A 24 -10.66 18.51 -11.49
CA ALA A 24 -10.69 19.10 -12.83
C ALA A 24 -10.77 20.64 -12.84
N ASP A 25 -11.07 21.23 -11.70
CA ASP A 25 -11.25 22.67 -11.45
C ASP A 25 -10.01 23.37 -10.87
N LEU A 26 -8.95 22.64 -10.52
CA LEU A 26 -7.76 23.20 -9.86
C LEU A 26 -6.53 23.28 -10.77
N LEU A 27 -5.73 24.34 -10.60
CA LEU A 27 -4.39 24.44 -11.17
C LEU A 27 -3.43 23.44 -10.50
N MET A 28 -2.34 23.07 -11.19
CA MET A 28 -1.40 22.06 -10.68
C MET A 28 -0.83 22.43 -9.30
N GLU A 29 -0.49 23.70 -9.09
CA GLU A 29 0.03 24.22 -7.83
C GLU A 29 -0.98 24.00 -6.69
N GLN A 30 -2.24 24.34 -6.91
CA GLN A 30 -3.32 24.17 -5.93
C GLN A 30 -3.56 22.69 -5.60
N ARG A 31 -3.38 21.81 -6.58
CA ARG A 31 -3.51 20.36 -6.37
C ARG A 31 -2.38 19.84 -5.50
N ILE A 32 -1.15 20.29 -5.72
CA ILE A 32 -0.01 19.92 -4.87
C ILE A 32 -0.23 20.46 -3.44
N GLU A 33 -0.62 21.73 -3.32
CA GLU A 33 -0.87 22.38 -2.02
C GLU A 33 -1.94 21.66 -1.20
N ALA A 34 -2.99 21.14 -1.85
CA ALA A 34 -4.07 20.42 -1.19
C ALA A 34 -3.56 19.19 -0.40
N TYR A 35 -2.64 18.40 -0.95
CA TYR A 35 -2.14 17.19 -0.27
C TYR A 35 -0.87 17.44 0.55
N GLN A 36 -0.03 18.41 0.15
CA GLN A 36 1.31 18.60 0.71
C GLN A 36 1.30 18.79 2.23
N GLY A 37 0.38 19.61 2.76
CA GLY A 37 0.30 19.89 4.19
C GLY A 37 0.03 18.63 5.03
N GLN A 38 -0.99 17.87 4.66
CA GLN A 38 -1.38 16.65 5.38
C GLN A 38 -0.32 15.56 5.25
N VAL A 39 0.25 15.36 4.05
CA VAL A 39 1.33 14.38 3.83
C VAL A 39 2.55 14.75 4.68
N GLN A 40 2.94 16.03 4.75
CA GLN A 40 4.06 16.47 5.60
C GLN A 40 3.81 16.26 7.08
N ALA A 41 2.56 16.41 7.54
CA ALA A 41 2.18 16.17 8.93
C ALA A 41 2.23 14.67 9.30
N LEU A 42 1.83 13.78 8.38
CA LEU A 42 1.79 12.33 8.63
C LEU A 42 3.16 11.66 8.49
N LEU A 43 3.99 12.12 7.56
CA LEU A 43 5.30 11.52 7.23
C LEU A 43 6.16 11.19 8.48
N PRO A 44 6.35 12.09 9.47
CA PRO A 44 7.11 11.80 10.69
C PRO A 44 6.54 10.65 11.51
N THR A 45 5.22 10.51 11.57
CA THR A 45 4.51 9.51 12.38
C THR A 45 4.22 8.22 11.62
N LEU A 46 4.46 8.18 10.31
CA LEU A 46 4.13 7.05 9.43
C LEU A 46 4.65 5.71 9.97
N THR A 47 5.86 5.72 10.51
CA THR A 47 6.53 4.52 11.04
C THR A 47 5.86 3.95 12.29
N ASP A 48 5.08 4.76 13.01
CA ASP A 48 4.36 4.32 14.21
C ASP A 48 3.17 3.40 13.84
N MET A 49 2.72 3.48 12.58
CA MET A 49 1.60 2.71 12.05
C MET A 49 2.05 1.40 11.39
N PHE A 50 3.36 1.23 11.15
CA PHE A 50 3.89 0.00 10.59
C PHE A 50 3.82 -1.12 11.63
N ILE A 51 3.28 -2.25 11.20
CA ILE A 51 3.23 -3.49 11.98
C ILE A 51 3.77 -4.65 11.13
N GLY A 52 4.05 -5.76 11.80
CA GLY A 52 4.45 -7.02 11.17
C GLY A 52 5.52 -6.88 10.10
N GLU A 53 5.27 -7.45 8.91
CA GLU A 53 6.21 -7.51 7.79
C GLU A 53 6.61 -6.11 7.29
N THR A 54 5.65 -5.17 7.29
CA THR A 54 5.90 -3.78 6.86
C THR A 54 6.90 -3.11 7.78
N LYS A 55 6.76 -3.30 9.10
CA LYS A 55 7.69 -2.76 10.09
C LYS A 55 9.07 -3.41 9.97
N GLN A 56 9.12 -4.73 9.82
CA GLN A 56 10.36 -5.46 9.69
C GLN A 56 11.16 -4.99 8.48
N ARG A 57 10.53 -4.90 7.30
CA ARG A 57 11.21 -4.41 6.08
C ARG A 57 11.71 -2.98 6.22
N PHE A 58 10.94 -2.10 6.87
CA PHE A 58 11.39 -0.75 7.18
C PHE A 58 12.63 -0.74 8.07
N GLU A 59 12.65 -1.54 9.13
CA GLU A 59 13.79 -1.64 10.06
C GLU A 59 15.03 -2.22 9.36
N ASP A 60 14.86 -3.27 8.56
CA ASP A 60 15.94 -3.90 7.79
C ASP A 60 16.57 -2.92 6.79
N ASP A 61 15.75 -2.19 6.02
CA ASP A 61 16.26 -1.19 5.06
C ASP A 61 16.93 0.00 5.75
N ARG A 62 16.37 0.46 6.88
CA ARG A 62 16.97 1.52 7.69
C ARG A 62 18.34 1.09 8.21
N ASP A 63 18.44 -0.09 8.80
CA ASP A 63 19.66 -0.57 9.45
C ASP A 63 20.75 -0.90 8.43
N ARG A 64 20.35 -1.37 7.24
CA ARG A 64 21.24 -1.52 6.09
C ARG A 64 21.84 -0.18 5.65
N LEU A 65 21.04 0.88 5.58
CA LEU A 65 21.53 2.22 5.23
C LEU A 65 22.44 2.81 6.32
N ILE A 66 22.12 2.59 7.61
CA ILE A 66 22.99 3.01 8.72
C ILE A 66 24.34 2.30 8.62
N THR A 67 24.34 0.99 8.36
CA THR A 67 25.56 0.18 8.18
C THR A 67 26.39 0.67 6.99
N ALA A 68 25.74 1.18 5.93
CA ALA A 68 26.39 1.79 4.78
C ALA A 68 26.93 3.22 5.04
N GLY A 69 26.80 3.76 6.25
CA GLY A 69 27.38 5.04 6.67
C GLY A 69 26.44 6.25 6.59
N PHE A 70 25.15 6.05 6.34
CA PHE A 70 24.17 7.13 6.37
C PHE A 70 23.78 7.48 7.81
N SER A 71 23.44 8.75 8.08
CA SER A 71 22.90 9.16 9.39
C SER A 71 21.56 8.48 9.67
N GLN A 72 21.24 8.24 10.95
CA GLN A 72 19.96 7.63 11.37
C GLN A 72 18.72 8.33 10.78
N ASP A 73 18.68 9.68 10.79
CA ASP A 73 17.57 10.45 10.23
C ASP A 73 17.38 10.17 8.72
N LEU A 74 18.47 10.31 7.94
CA LEU A 74 18.42 10.08 6.50
C LEU A 74 18.09 8.62 6.15
N ALA A 75 18.59 7.66 6.92
CA ALA A 75 18.29 6.25 6.74
C ALA A 75 16.79 5.97 6.97
N ALA A 76 16.22 6.46 8.08
CA ALA A 76 14.81 6.30 8.39
C ALA A 76 13.91 6.99 7.35
N ARG A 77 14.25 8.22 6.93
CA ARG A 77 13.50 8.95 5.89
C ARG A 77 13.57 8.24 4.54
N SER A 78 14.69 7.63 4.22
CA SER A 78 14.88 6.88 2.98
C SER A 78 14.14 5.53 2.99
N ALA A 79 14.16 4.82 4.12
CA ALA A 79 13.49 3.52 4.27
C ALA A 79 11.95 3.64 4.20
N ARG A 80 11.36 4.71 4.76
CA ARG A 80 9.90 4.90 4.75
C ARG A 80 9.33 5.40 3.42
N ILE A 81 10.16 5.83 2.46
CA ILE A 81 9.71 6.44 1.19
C ILE A 81 8.83 5.50 0.36
N PHE A 82 9.05 4.18 0.46
CA PHE A 82 8.26 3.22 -0.28
C PHE A 82 6.79 3.23 0.16
N GLU A 83 6.56 3.19 1.47
CA GLU A 83 5.22 3.23 2.05
C GLU A 83 4.60 4.63 2.02
N ALA A 84 5.42 5.69 1.95
CA ALA A 84 4.91 7.05 1.85
C ALA A 84 4.06 7.33 0.60
N TYR A 85 4.11 6.47 -0.42
CA TYR A 85 3.25 6.59 -1.60
C TYR A 85 1.75 6.51 -1.25
N SER A 86 1.36 5.61 -0.34
CA SER A 86 -0.05 5.44 0.03
C SER A 86 -0.64 6.62 0.78
N LEU A 87 0.20 7.56 1.26
CA LEU A 87 -0.28 8.76 1.95
C LEU A 87 -1.16 9.65 1.06
N LEU A 88 -1.00 9.61 -0.27
CA LEU A 88 -1.87 10.36 -1.17
C LEU A 88 -3.29 9.80 -1.14
N ASP A 89 -3.44 8.48 -1.29
CA ASP A 89 -4.74 7.80 -1.22
C ASP A 89 -5.38 7.95 0.16
N ILE A 90 -4.58 7.86 1.23
CA ILE A 90 -5.03 8.02 2.62
C ILE A 90 -5.55 9.43 2.87
N VAL A 91 -4.83 10.46 2.45
CA VAL A 91 -5.25 11.86 2.62
C VAL A 91 -6.49 12.15 1.81
N GLU A 92 -6.55 11.66 0.56
CA GLU A 92 -7.75 11.81 -0.26
C GLU A 92 -8.97 11.13 0.36
N LEU A 93 -8.81 9.89 0.84
CA LEU A 93 -9.87 9.16 1.52
C LEU A 93 -10.32 9.89 2.78
N SER A 94 -9.37 10.31 3.63
CA SER A 94 -9.60 11.09 4.85
C SER A 94 -10.44 12.33 4.59
N GLU A 95 -10.09 13.13 3.58
CA GLU A 95 -10.86 14.31 3.18
C GLU A 95 -12.27 13.94 2.68
N SER A 96 -12.41 12.84 1.94
CA SER A 96 -13.70 12.42 1.36
C SER A 96 -14.72 11.94 2.39
N ILE A 97 -14.25 11.38 3.52
CA ILE A 97 -15.10 10.82 4.58
C ILE A 97 -15.08 11.64 5.87
N ASP A 98 -14.35 12.77 5.90
CA ASP A 98 -14.21 13.68 7.05
C ASP A 98 -13.71 12.98 8.33
N ILE A 99 -12.68 12.15 8.19
CA ILE A 99 -12.04 11.43 9.31
C ILE A 99 -10.55 11.76 9.35
N ASP A 100 -9.99 11.87 10.56
CA ASP A 100 -8.56 12.14 10.77
C ASP A 100 -7.66 11.21 9.95
N ALA A 101 -6.71 11.79 9.22
CA ALA A 101 -5.86 11.05 8.29
C ALA A 101 -4.93 10.05 9.00
N ARG A 102 -4.54 10.30 10.25
CA ARG A 102 -3.73 9.36 11.05
C ARG A 102 -4.57 8.13 11.43
N ARG A 103 -5.86 8.31 11.71
CA ARG A 103 -6.80 7.21 11.93
C ARG A 103 -6.95 6.34 10.68
N VAL A 104 -7.19 6.98 9.53
CA VAL A 104 -7.30 6.27 8.24
C VAL A 104 -6.01 5.51 7.93
N ALA A 105 -4.85 6.14 8.11
CA ALA A 105 -3.55 5.50 7.91
C ALA A 105 -3.35 4.28 8.84
N GLY A 106 -3.73 4.38 10.11
CA GLY A 106 -3.64 3.26 11.05
C GLY A 106 -4.43 2.04 10.59
N ILE A 107 -5.68 2.24 10.13
CA ILE A 107 -6.52 1.15 9.61
C ILE A 107 -5.96 0.63 8.28
N PHE A 108 -5.48 1.52 7.41
CA PHE A 108 -4.84 1.15 6.14
C PHE A 108 -3.67 0.19 6.35
N PHE A 109 -2.74 0.51 7.26
CA PHE A 109 -1.59 -0.35 7.53
C PHE A 109 -1.95 -1.62 8.31
N ALA A 110 -3.02 -1.60 9.11
CA ALA A 110 -3.56 -2.81 9.72
C ALA A 110 -4.10 -3.79 8.65
N LEU A 111 -4.87 -3.27 7.69
CA LEU A 111 -5.38 -4.04 6.55
C LEU A 111 -4.28 -4.50 5.60
N HIS A 112 -3.27 -3.65 5.39
CA HIS A 112 -2.10 -3.95 4.57
C HIS A 112 -1.36 -5.19 5.08
N GLU A 113 -1.17 -5.27 6.40
CA GLU A 113 -0.57 -6.43 7.06
C GLU A 113 -1.50 -7.64 7.03
N GLU A 114 -2.76 -7.47 7.41
CA GLU A 114 -3.75 -8.53 7.49
C GLU A 114 -3.91 -9.30 6.17
N PHE A 115 -3.91 -8.59 5.05
CA PHE A 115 -4.06 -9.19 3.72
C PHE A 115 -2.74 -9.37 2.97
N GLY A 116 -1.58 -9.27 3.66
CA GLY A 116 -0.27 -9.55 3.07
C GLY A 116 0.01 -8.73 1.81
N VAL A 117 -0.42 -7.47 1.77
CA VAL A 117 -0.33 -6.60 0.59
C VAL A 117 1.11 -6.39 0.16
N SER A 118 2.02 -6.38 1.13
CA SER A 118 3.48 -6.54 0.99
C SER A 118 3.88 -7.58 -0.06
N ASN A 119 3.40 -8.80 0.10
CA ASN A 119 3.75 -9.94 -0.73
C ASN A 119 3.18 -9.75 -2.15
N LEU A 120 1.94 -9.27 -2.28
CA LEU A 120 1.35 -8.94 -3.57
C LEU A 120 2.13 -7.84 -4.32
N LEU A 121 2.60 -6.81 -3.63
CA LEU A 121 3.43 -5.75 -4.21
C LEU A 121 4.80 -6.26 -4.66
N GLU A 122 5.39 -7.21 -3.95
CA GLU A 122 6.63 -7.88 -4.33
C GLU A 122 6.44 -8.75 -5.57
N LEU A 123 5.34 -9.49 -5.65
CA LEU A 123 4.98 -10.30 -6.82
C LEU A 123 4.80 -9.44 -8.07
N ILE A 124 4.06 -8.34 -7.97
CA ILE A 124 3.93 -7.35 -9.05
C ILE A 124 5.32 -6.76 -9.40
N THR A 125 6.21 -6.64 -8.42
CA THR A 125 7.59 -6.17 -8.65
C THR A 125 8.41 -7.19 -9.43
N GLY A 126 8.25 -8.48 -9.15
CA GLY A 126 8.95 -9.60 -9.77
C GLY A 126 8.51 -9.92 -11.20
N LEU A 127 7.30 -9.51 -11.61
CA LEU A 127 6.79 -9.71 -12.98
C LEU A 127 7.77 -9.25 -14.07
N SER A 128 7.77 -10.00 -15.17
CA SER A 128 8.60 -9.79 -16.36
C SER A 128 8.49 -8.37 -16.94
N ARG A 129 9.53 -7.96 -17.68
CA ARG A 129 9.64 -6.61 -18.30
C ARG A 129 10.06 -6.68 -19.76
N HIS A 130 9.75 -7.77 -20.44
CA HIS A 130 10.22 -8.01 -21.81
C HIS A 130 9.62 -7.03 -22.81
N THR A 131 8.39 -6.58 -22.54
CA THR A 131 7.66 -5.66 -23.40
C THR A 131 7.26 -4.38 -22.65
N ARG A 132 6.95 -3.34 -23.43
CA ARG A 132 6.33 -2.10 -22.90
C ARG A 132 5.00 -2.39 -22.22
N TRP A 133 4.24 -3.38 -22.72
CA TRP A 133 2.96 -3.77 -22.15
C TRP A 133 3.12 -4.43 -20.77
N ASP A 134 4.15 -5.26 -20.58
CA ASP A 134 4.43 -5.85 -19.26
C ASP A 134 4.71 -4.76 -18.23
N SER A 135 5.47 -3.73 -18.61
CA SER A 135 5.73 -2.58 -17.75
C SER A 135 4.47 -1.80 -17.39
N LEU A 136 3.56 -1.58 -18.35
CA LEU A 136 2.28 -0.91 -18.12
C LEU A 136 1.33 -1.74 -17.25
N SER A 137 1.26 -3.06 -17.48
CA SER A 137 0.46 -3.97 -16.68
C SER A 137 0.89 -3.96 -15.22
N ARG A 138 2.20 -3.96 -14.93
CA ARG A 138 2.72 -3.87 -13.56
C ARG A 138 2.35 -2.57 -12.86
N VAL A 139 2.28 -1.47 -13.61
CA VAL A 139 1.80 -0.19 -13.07
C VAL A 139 0.31 -0.32 -12.75
N SER A 140 -0.52 -0.74 -13.71
CA SER A 140 -1.97 -0.90 -13.52
C SER A 140 -2.30 -1.80 -12.34
N MET A 141 -1.66 -2.97 -12.24
CA MET A 141 -1.88 -3.93 -11.16
C MET A 141 -1.56 -3.36 -9.78
N ARG A 142 -0.53 -2.52 -9.68
CA ARG A 142 -0.17 -1.85 -8.43
C ARG A 142 -1.21 -0.82 -8.04
N GLU A 143 -1.65 0.00 -8.98
CA GLU A 143 -2.70 0.98 -8.74
C GLU A 143 -4.02 0.30 -8.35
N ASP A 144 -4.38 -0.81 -9.02
CA ASP A 144 -5.56 -1.59 -8.69
C ASP A 144 -5.51 -2.15 -7.27
N LEU A 145 -4.34 -2.60 -6.81
CA LEU A 145 -4.13 -3.10 -5.46
C LEU A 145 -4.25 -2.00 -4.40
N TYR A 146 -3.64 -0.84 -4.63
CA TYR A 146 -3.78 0.31 -3.72
C TYR A 146 -5.22 0.85 -3.69
N THR A 147 -5.88 0.90 -4.84
CA THR A 147 -7.29 1.28 -4.95
C THR A 147 -8.16 0.34 -4.12
N TRP A 148 -7.98 -0.97 -4.27
CA TRP A 148 -8.71 -1.96 -3.48
C TRP A 148 -8.48 -1.80 -1.98
N LEU A 149 -7.23 -1.60 -1.55
CA LEU A 149 -6.90 -1.43 -0.13
C LEU A 149 -7.50 -0.13 0.43
N THR A 150 -7.53 0.94 -0.36
CA THR A 150 -8.12 2.23 0.01
C THR A 150 -9.65 2.13 0.10
N GLU A 151 -10.31 1.50 -0.89
CA GLU A 151 -11.75 1.23 -0.87
C GLU A 151 -12.15 0.41 0.38
N LEU A 152 -11.37 -0.62 0.71
CA LEU A 152 -11.58 -1.43 1.90
C LEU A 152 -11.34 -0.63 3.19
N THR A 153 -10.29 0.18 3.24
CA THR A 153 -10.01 1.07 4.37
C THR A 153 -11.19 1.99 4.63
N GLY A 154 -11.75 2.60 3.58
CA GLY A 154 -12.95 3.43 3.68
C GLY A 154 -14.15 2.67 4.23
N ALA A 155 -14.38 1.43 3.76
CA ALA A 155 -15.47 0.58 4.26
C ALA A 155 -15.32 0.26 5.76
N VAL A 156 -14.11 -0.06 6.22
CA VAL A 156 -13.83 -0.30 7.65
C VAL A 156 -14.02 0.97 8.46
N VAL A 157 -13.42 2.09 8.04
CA VAL A 157 -13.50 3.38 8.75
C VAL A 157 -14.95 3.86 8.89
N LEU A 158 -15.76 3.75 7.84
CA LEU A 158 -17.17 4.17 7.86
C LEU A 158 -18.05 3.27 8.72
N THR A 159 -17.69 2.00 8.88
CA THR A 159 -18.45 1.04 9.72
C THR A 159 -18.07 1.19 11.20
N GLU A 160 -16.76 1.26 11.47
CA GLU A 160 -16.16 1.19 12.81
C GLU A 160 -15.77 2.56 13.36
N GLY A 161 -16.29 3.65 12.79
CA GLY A 161 -15.88 5.06 12.93
C GLY A 161 -15.94 5.68 14.33
N ASN A 162 -15.66 4.93 15.39
CA ASN A 162 -15.44 5.40 16.74
C ASN A 162 -13.94 5.60 17.02
N GLU A 163 -13.56 6.78 17.48
CA GLU A 163 -12.19 7.17 17.86
C GLU A 163 -11.69 6.44 19.12
N GLU A 164 -12.58 5.82 19.90
CA GLU A 164 -12.23 5.11 21.14
C GLU A 164 -11.42 3.83 20.92
N MET A 165 -11.58 3.17 19.76
CA MET A 165 -10.89 1.93 19.43
C MET A 165 -9.59 2.25 18.69
N ASN A 166 -8.49 1.54 18.96
CA ASN A 166 -7.31 1.63 18.08
C ASN A 166 -7.55 0.91 16.73
N ALA A 167 -6.61 1.05 15.79
CA ALA A 167 -6.81 0.54 14.42
C ALA A 167 -6.98 -0.99 14.38
N GLN A 168 -6.21 -1.72 15.18
CA GLN A 168 -6.29 -3.18 15.27
C GLN A 168 -7.59 -3.65 15.93
N GLU A 169 -8.10 -2.92 16.92
CA GLU A 169 -9.40 -3.19 17.52
C GLU A 169 -10.54 -2.98 16.53
N ALA A 170 -10.53 -1.86 15.80
CA ALA A 170 -11.52 -1.58 14.77
C ALA A 170 -11.52 -2.66 13.68
N LEU A 171 -10.33 -3.06 13.20
CA LEU A 171 -10.21 -4.15 12.24
C LEU A 171 -10.80 -5.45 12.79
N LYS A 172 -10.46 -5.85 14.03
CA LYS A 172 -10.99 -7.09 14.63
C LYS A 172 -12.50 -7.08 14.77
N HIS A 173 -13.10 -5.95 15.13
CA HIS A 173 -14.55 -5.83 15.22
C HIS A 173 -15.20 -5.95 13.84
N TRP A 174 -14.68 -5.23 12.85
CA TRP A 174 -15.14 -5.33 11.47
C TRP A 174 -15.01 -6.75 10.90
N GLU A 175 -13.92 -7.44 11.21
CA GLU A 175 -13.69 -8.83 10.82
C GLU A 175 -14.71 -9.77 11.44
N ALA A 176 -15.14 -9.54 12.69
CA ALA A 176 -16.14 -10.37 13.34
C ALA A 176 -17.49 -10.28 12.59
N ASP A 177 -17.87 -9.08 12.18
CA ASP A 177 -19.10 -8.84 11.40
C ASP A 177 -19.00 -9.38 9.96
N HIS A 178 -17.78 -9.49 9.42
CA HIS A 178 -17.51 -9.95 8.06
C HIS A 178 -16.79 -11.32 8.01
N ALA A 179 -16.87 -12.12 9.08
CA ALA A 179 -15.99 -13.28 9.29
C ALA A 179 -15.95 -14.26 8.11
N ARG A 180 -17.10 -14.59 7.52
CA ARG A 180 -17.18 -15.49 6.35
C ARG A 180 -16.49 -14.92 5.11
N ARG A 181 -16.56 -13.59 4.93
CA ARG A 181 -15.99 -12.91 3.77
C ARG A 181 -14.48 -12.81 3.92
N VAL A 182 -14.01 -12.38 5.09
CA VAL A 182 -12.59 -12.30 5.45
C VAL A 182 -11.92 -13.67 5.38
N ALA A 183 -12.55 -14.73 5.93
CA ALA A 183 -12.01 -16.09 5.87
C ALA A 183 -11.79 -16.56 4.42
N ARG A 184 -12.71 -16.26 3.49
CA ARG A 184 -12.53 -16.61 2.07
C ARG A 184 -11.36 -15.88 1.43
N VAL A 185 -11.12 -14.62 1.80
CA VAL A 185 -9.99 -13.84 1.29
C VAL A 185 -8.68 -14.39 1.82
N ARG A 186 -8.61 -14.67 3.14
CA ARG A 186 -7.43 -15.31 3.77
C ARG A 186 -7.07 -16.61 3.06
N THR A 187 -8.01 -17.55 2.97
CA THR A 187 -7.78 -18.83 2.28
C THR A 187 -7.36 -18.65 0.82
N PHE A 188 -7.91 -17.65 0.13
CA PHE A 188 -7.52 -17.35 -1.25
C PHE A 188 -6.08 -16.84 -1.33
N LEU A 189 -5.70 -15.87 -0.48
CA LEU A 189 -4.36 -15.30 -0.43
C LEU A 189 -3.30 -16.31 0.04
N ASP A 190 -3.65 -17.18 0.98
CA ASP A 190 -2.80 -18.29 1.42
C ASP A 190 -2.48 -19.22 0.25
N GLY A 191 -3.51 -19.63 -0.52
CA GLY A 191 -3.33 -20.48 -1.69
C GLY A 191 -2.54 -19.80 -2.81
N VAL A 192 -2.73 -18.50 -3.03
CA VAL A 192 -1.90 -17.71 -3.96
C VAL A 192 -0.44 -17.72 -3.52
N SER A 193 -0.19 -17.49 -2.23
CA SER A 193 1.16 -17.46 -1.66
C SER A 193 1.84 -18.82 -1.76
N GLU A 194 1.14 -19.92 -1.45
CA GLU A 194 1.66 -21.30 -1.56
C GLU A 194 2.03 -21.65 -3.00
N GLN A 195 1.10 -21.44 -3.94
CA GLN A 195 1.34 -21.72 -5.36
C GLN A 195 2.52 -20.92 -5.91
N LEU A 196 2.72 -19.70 -5.41
CA LEU A 196 3.83 -18.84 -5.82
C LEU A 196 5.18 -19.26 -5.23
N HIS A 197 5.21 -19.73 -3.99
CA HIS A 197 6.43 -20.32 -3.42
C HIS A 197 6.88 -21.54 -4.23
N GLU A 198 5.94 -22.37 -4.67
CA GLU A 198 6.23 -23.52 -5.54
C GLU A 198 6.73 -23.10 -6.94
N GLN A 199 6.16 -22.04 -7.51
CA GLN A 199 6.60 -21.48 -8.80
C GLN A 199 7.99 -20.86 -8.73
N ALA A 200 8.28 -20.10 -7.66
CA ALA A 200 9.60 -19.52 -7.42
C ALA A 200 10.67 -20.60 -7.23
N ALA A 201 10.34 -21.71 -6.55
CA ALA A 201 11.23 -22.86 -6.38
C ALA A 201 11.52 -23.60 -7.71
N SER A 202 10.64 -23.49 -8.70
CA SER A 202 10.76 -24.19 -9.99
C SER A 202 11.38 -23.35 -11.13
N GLN A 203 12.01 -22.21 -10.82
CA GLN A 203 12.59 -21.25 -11.80
C GLN A 203 11.58 -20.71 -12.83
N GLY A 204 10.28 -20.79 -12.56
CA GLY A 204 9.24 -20.21 -13.41
C GLY A 204 9.14 -18.70 -13.21
N ASP A 205 8.99 -17.95 -14.30
CA ASP A 205 8.64 -16.52 -14.23
C ASP A 205 7.21 -16.38 -13.68
N THR A 206 6.96 -15.36 -12.85
CA THR A 206 5.61 -15.13 -12.31
C THR A 206 4.66 -14.77 -13.45
N ASP A 207 3.57 -15.52 -13.61
CA ASP A 207 2.64 -15.30 -14.71
C ASP A 207 1.75 -14.07 -14.46
N LEU A 208 1.84 -13.11 -15.37
CA LEU A 208 1.04 -11.88 -15.42
C LEU A 208 -0.47 -12.20 -15.48
N SER A 209 -0.84 -13.30 -16.14
CA SER A 209 -2.23 -13.74 -16.24
C SER A 209 -2.79 -14.13 -14.87
N MET A 210 -2.00 -14.82 -14.05
CA MET A 210 -2.37 -15.25 -12.71
C MET A 210 -2.60 -14.05 -11.80
N LEU A 211 -1.68 -13.08 -11.74
CA LEU A 211 -1.84 -11.90 -10.88
C LEU A 211 -3.04 -11.03 -11.29
N THR A 212 -3.38 -10.97 -12.59
CA THR A 212 -4.60 -10.30 -13.05
C THR A 212 -5.86 -10.95 -12.47
N VAL A 213 -5.90 -12.29 -12.42
CA VAL A 213 -7.02 -13.03 -11.82
C VAL A 213 -7.07 -12.82 -10.31
N VAL A 214 -5.92 -12.81 -9.63
CA VAL A 214 -5.82 -12.53 -8.20
C VAL A 214 -6.44 -11.19 -7.84
N LEU A 215 -5.98 -10.11 -8.48
CA LEU A 215 -6.48 -8.76 -8.19
C LEU A 215 -7.98 -8.63 -8.49
N ARG A 216 -8.44 -9.19 -9.62
CA ARG A 216 -9.87 -9.21 -9.96
C ARG A 216 -10.68 -9.96 -8.89
N ARG A 217 -10.17 -11.08 -8.40
CA ARG A 217 -10.85 -11.89 -7.40
C ARG A 217 -10.91 -11.17 -6.06
N LEU A 218 -9.82 -10.52 -5.62
CA LEU A 218 -9.79 -9.71 -4.39
C LEU A 218 -10.88 -8.64 -4.39
N ARG A 219 -11.04 -7.93 -5.52
CA ARG A 219 -12.08 -6.90 -5.67
C ARG A 219 -13.50 -7.46 -5.47
N THR A 220 -13.76 -8.68 -5.94
CA THR A 220 -15.09 -9.32 -5.79
C THR A 220 -15.33 -9.98 -4.43
N LEU A 221 -14.27 -10.25 -3.67
CA LEU A 221 -14.39 -11.01 -2.42
C LEU A 221 -14.69 -10.12 -1.23
N ILE A 222 -14.26 -8.85 -1.24
CA ILE A 222 -14.36 -7.96 -0.08
C ILE A 222 -15.49 -6.94 -0.17
N LEU A 223 -15.80 -6.45 -1.36
CA LEU A 223 -16.91 -5.52 -1.62
C LEU A 223 -18.15 -6.30 -2.05
#